data_AF-A0A0R1LVF7-F1
#
_entry.id   AF-A0A0R1LVF7-F1
#
_cell.length_a   1.000
_cell.length_b   1.000
_cell.length_c   1.000
_cell.angle_alpha   90.00
_cell.angle_beta   90.00
_cell.angle_gamma   90.00
#
_symmetry.space_group_name_H-M   'P 1'
#
loop_
_entity.id
_entity.type
_entity.pdbx_description
1 polymer ?
#
loop_
_entity_poly.entity_id
_entity_poly.type
_entity_poly.pdbx_seq_one_letter_code
_entity_poly.pdbx_strand_id
1 'polypeptide(L)' 'MNQLKDQKIDQFEVGPDEFQAFQKAYMAFDTRKRVIGQAHKDGKLIYRYDHDTGDQS' A
#
# COMPACT_ATOMS: atom_id res chain seq x y z
N MET A 1 -5.25 2.48 -4.40
CA MET A 1 -5.49 1.27 -3.57
C MET A 1 -6.28 0.20 -4.31
N ASN A 2 -7.45 0.48 -4.89
CA ASN A 2 -8.17 -0.49 -5.75
C ASN A 2 -7.28 -1.02 -6.89
N GLN A 3 -6.50 -0.14 -7.53
CA GLN A 3 -5.57 -0.58 -8.58
C GLN A 3 -4.51 -1.58 -8.10
N LEU A 4 -4.04 -1.48 -6.84
CA LEU A 4 -3.15 -2.51 -6.28
C LEU A 4 -3.90 -3.82 -6.05
N LYS A 5 -5.07 -3.74 -5.40
CA LYS A 5 -5.91 -4.91 -5.11
C LYS A 5 -6.30 -5.67 -6.38
N ASP A 6 -6.57 -4.93 -7.46
CA ASP A 6 -6.94 -5.48 -8.77
C ASP A 6 -5.71 -5.88 -9.61
N GLN A 7 -4.50 -5.83 -9.04
CA GLN A 7 -3.23 -6.15 -9.72
C GLN A 7 -2.99 -5.34 -11.00
N LYS A 8 -3.56 -4.14 -11.10
CA LYS A 8 -3.31 -3.20 -12.21
C LYS A 8 -1.97 -2.48 -12.05
N ILE A 9 -1.53 -2.35 -10.81
CA ILE A 9 -0.21 -1.87 -10.42
C ILE A 9 0.32 -2.76 -9.30
N ASP A 10 1.63 -2.98 -9.25
CA ASP A 10 2.24 -3.83 -8.21
C ASP A 10 2.54 -3.05 -6.92
N GLN A 11 2.93 -1.77 -7.07
CA GLN A 11 3.29 -0.89 -5.98
C GLN A 11 3.06 0.58 -6.32
N PHE A 12 2.99 1.42 -5.29
CA PHE A 12 3.05 2.87 -5.43
C PHE A 12 3.84 3.50 -4.29
N GLU A 13 4.33 4.72 -4.52
CA GLU A 13 5.09 5.49 -3.55
C GLU A 13 4.22 6.61 -2.96
N VAL A 14 4.41 6.89 -1.67
CA VAL A 14 3.81 8.02 -0.96
C VAL A 14 4.94 8.85 -0.38
N GLY A 15 5.03 10.10 -0.83
CA GLY A 15 5.93 11.08 -0.24
C GLY A 15 5.37 11.69 1.06
N PRO A 16 6.20 12.43 1.82
CA PRO A 16 5.77 13.13 3.02
C PRO A 16 4.59 14.08 2.78
N ASP A 17 4.60 14.80 1.67
CA ASP A 17 3.59 15.80 1.31
C ASP A 17 2.22 15.19 1.03
N GLU A 18 2.20 13.92 0.60
CA GLU A 18 0.98 13.19 0.24
C GLU A 18 0.47 12.31 1.39
N PHE A 19 1.29 12.12 2.44
CA PHE A 19 1.01 11.17 3.51
C PHE A 19 -0.32 11.44 4.22
N GLN A 20 -0.64 12.71 4.50
CA GLN A 20 -1.88 13.10 5.18
C GLN A 20 -3.12 12.77 4.34
N ALA A 21 -3.07 12.99 3.03
CA ALA A 21 -4.15 12.64 2.12
C ALA A 21 -4.28 11.12 1.98
N PHE A 22 -3.13 10.44 1.83
CA PHE A 22 -3.06 8.99 1.75
C PHE A 22 -3.59 8.30 3.00
N GLN A 23 -3.26 8.78 4.20
CA GLN A 23 -3.70 8.19 5.47
C GLN A 23 -5.23 8.08 5.55
N LYS A 24 -5.97 9.10 5.08
CA LYS A 24 -7.43 9.09 5.05
C LYS A 24 -7.96 8.03 4.09
N ALA A 25 -7.41 7.96 2.88
CA ALA A 25 -7.77 6.93 1.90
C ALA A 25 -7.43 5.52 2.40
N TYR A 26 -6.29 5.36 3.08
CA TYR A 26 -5.86 4.10 3.68
C TYR A 26 -6.79 3.64 4.79
N MET A 27 -7.19 4.53 5.68
CA MET A 27 -8.12 4.22 6.77
C MET A 27 -9.51 3.82 6.26
N ALA A 28 -9.96 4.43 5.15
CA ALA A 28 -11.24 4.13 4.50
C ALA A 28 -11.21 2.84 3.64
N PHE A 29 -10.05 2.24 3.42
CA PHE A 29 -9.94 1.06 2.57
C PHE A 29 -10.21 -0.23 3.36
N ASP A 30 -11.25 -0.98 2.98
CA ASP A 30 -11.72 -2.15 3.71
C ASP A 30 -10.65 -3.23 3.88
N THR A 31 -9.86 -3.48 2.83
CA THR A 31 -8.79 -4.49 2.86
C THR A 31 -7.42 -3.91 3.21
N ARG A 32 -7.35 -2.78 3.92
CA ARG A 32 -6.09 -2.11 4.28
C ARG A 32 -5.09 -2.99 5.03
N LYS A 33 -5.55 -4.02 5.76
CA LYS A 33 -4.65 -4.98 6.45
C LYS A 33 -3.75 -5.77 5.50
N ARG A 34 -4.13 -5.89 4.22
CA ARG A 34 -3.31 -6.50 3.16
C ARG A 34 -2.38 -5.50 2.48
N VAL A 35 -2.44 -4.21 2.82
CA VAL A 35 -1.56 -3.22 2.21
C VAL A 35 -0.31 -3.09 3.08
N ILE A 36 0.83 -3.52 2.56
CA ILE A 36 2.11 -3.57 3.27
C ILE A 36 2.94 -2.34 2.88
N GLY A 37 3.31 -1.53 3.87
CA GLY A 37 4.16 -0.35 3.68
C GLY A 37 5.61 -0.62 4.06
N GLN A 38 6.56 -0.12 3.27
CA GLN A 38 7.99 -0.17 3.53
C GLN A 38 8.57 1.25 3.48
N ALA A 39 9.28 1.64 4.54
CA ALA A 39 9.94 2.94 4.61
C ALA A 39 11.26 2.92 3.81
N HIS A 40 11.49 3.96 3.02
CA HIS A 40 12.73 4.20 2.29
C HIS A 40 13.55 5.31 2.95
N LYS A 41 14.87 5.33 2.67
CA LYS A 41 15.81 6.27 3.31
C LYS A 41 15.53 7.75 3.03
N ASP A 42 14.81 8.04 1.95
CA ASP A 42 14.46 9.41 1.52
C ASP A 42 13.13 9.91 2.12
N GLY A 43 12.63 9.27 3.18
CA GLY A 43 11.34 9.63 3.80
C GLY A 43 10.12 9.21 2.98
N LYS A 44 10.32 8.41 1.94
CA LYS A 44 9.28 7.87 1.07
C LYS A 44 8.77 6.53 1.59
N LEU A 45 7.49 6.25 1.36
CA LEU A 45 6.85 4.98 1.71
C LEU A 45 6.44 4.24 0.44
N ILE A 46 6.87 2.99 0.31
CA ILE A 46 6.46 2.12 -0.80
C ILE A 46 5.37 1.18 -0.27
N TYR A 47 4.22 1.17 -0.94
CA TYR A 47 3.10 0.31 -0.59
C TYR A 47 2.86 -0.77 -1.64
N ARG A 48 2.68 -2.00 -1.18
CA ARG A 48 2.28 -3.17 -1.97
C ARG A 48 1.00 -3.78 -1.40
N TYR A 49 0.25 -4.48 -2.24
CA TYR A 49 -0.87 -5.30 -1.76
C TYR A 49 -0.40 -6.75 -1.63
N ASP A 50 -0.62 -7.31 -0.47
CA ASP A 50 -0.39 -8.71 -0.17
C ASP A 50 -1.52 -9.53 -0.79
N HIS A 51 -1.20 -10.16 -1.91
CA HIS A 51 -2.09 -11.10 -2.59
C HIS A 51 -1.95 -12.52 -2.05
N ASP A 52 -1.05 -12.73 -1.08
CA ASP A 52 -0.81 -14.04 -0.52
C ASP A 52 -1.96 -14.42 0.41
N THR A 53 -2.91 -15.14 -0.17
CA THR A 53 -3.78 -16.06 0.56
C THR A 53 -3.41 -17.48 0.15
N GLY A 54 -2.18 -17.91 0.42
CA GLY A 54 -1.82 -19.32 0.43
C GLY A 54 -0.49 -19.67 -0.22
N ASP A 55 0.63 -19.30 0.41
CA ASP A 55 1.90 -20.02 0.24
C ASP A 55 2.42 -20.51 1.60
N GLN A 56 1.84 -21.63 2.06
CA GLN A 56 2.62 -22.62 2.81
C GLN A 56 3.15 -23.62 1.77
N SER A 57 4.35 -23.38 1.27
CA SER A 57 5.18 -24.40 0.61
C SER A 57 6.22 -24.94 1.58
#